data_AF-D2VZ01-F1
#
_entry.id   AF-D2VZ01-F1
#
_cell.length_a   1.000
_cell.length_b   1.000
_cell.length_c   1.000
_cell.angle_alpha   90.00
_cell.angle_beta   90.00
_cell.angle_gamma   90.00
#
_symmetry.space_group_name_H-M   'P 1'
#
loop_
_entity.id
_entity.type
_entity.pdbx_description
1 polymer ?
#
loop_
_entity_poly.entity_id
_entity_poly.type
_entity_poly.pdbx_seq_one_letter_code
_entity_poly.pdbx_strand_id
1 'polypeptide(L)'
;MSKPSPPSCKWRSTTQKKEKMQKIGSNIKKIKKGYSSSNPLRNCINNTQHCSYSDYQSHHSFSKDVIFTNESGIDVMNNGLLNKGTSFSKTERDRLGIRGLIPPTVSNIDTQLMRLKERFSTIQTDIEKYQFCTQLHDRNETLFYYFIVNNIKELAPIIYTPTVGKACENFSHIFRKPRGMFFSALDKGEMKSMVYNWPVEEVDVIVVTDGGRILGLGDLGANGDGIPIGKLSLYVAAGGINPGRVLPVLLVCLMIYIHENI
;
A
#
# COMPACT_ATOMS: atom_id res chain seq x y z
N MET A 1 9.54 40.71 34.41
CA MET A 1 8.45 39.72 34.50
C MET A 1 8.84 38.51 33.66
N SER A 2 9.18 37.40 34.30
CA SER A 2 9.56 36.14 33.66
C SER A 2 8.32 35.36 33.23
N LYS A 3 8.28 34.87 31.98
CA LYS A 3 7.19 34.01 31.47
C LYS A 3 7.26 32.63 32.14
N PRO A 4 6.13 32.02 32.54
CA PRO A 4 6.12 30.69 33.15
C PRO A 4 6.35 29.60 32.11
N SER A 5 7.10 28.56 32.49
CA SER A 5 7.34 27.35 31.69
C SER A 5 6.08 26.47 31.60
N PRO A 6 5.80 25.82 30.45
CA PRO A 6 4.62 24.97 30.30
C PRO A 6 4.78 23.64 31.07
N PRO A 7 3.66 23.03 31.54
CA PRO A 7 3.70 21.88 32.43
C PRO A 7 4.16 20.61 31.68
N SER A 8 5.02 19.83 32.32
CA SER A 8 5.46 18.53 31.83
C SER A 8 4.33 17.50 31.98
N CYS A 9 3.58 17.23 30.90
CA CYS A 9 2.58 16.17 30.87
C CYS A 9 3.25 14.78 30.77
N LYS A 10 3.29 14.05 31.89
CA LYS A 10 3.58 12.61 31.93
C LYS A 10 2.33 11.83 31.50
N TRP A 11 2.37 11.24 30.32
CA TRP A 11 1.31 10.37 29.79
C TRP A 11 1.32 8.99 30.48
N ARG A 12 0.21 8.59 31.13
CA ARG A 12 -0.04 7.19 31.53
C ARG A 12 -0.69 6.45 30.34
N SER A 13 0.11 5.73 29.56
CA SER A 13 -0.41 4.71 28.65
C SER A 13 -0.69 3.41 29.41
N THR A 14 -1.82 2.76 29.11
CA THR A 14 -2.13 1.39 29.54
C THR A 14 -1.04 0.42 29.04
N THR A 15 -0.79 -0.64 29.80
CA THR A 15 0.36 -1.56 29.60
C THR A 15 0.41 -2.13 28.17
N GLN A 16 -0.74 -2.53 27.61
CA GLN A 16 -0.86 -2.97 26.21
C GLN A 16 -0.43 -1.90 25.18
N LYS A 17 -0.72 -0.62 25.44
CA LYS A 17 -0.33 0.48 24.55
C LYS A 17 1.19 0.74 24.59
N LYS A 18 1.86 0.49 25.71
CA LYS A 18 3.34 0.63 25.81
C LYS A 18 4.08 -0.46 25.02
N GLU A 19 3.58 -1.69 25.06
CA GLU A 19 4.20 -2.84 24.41
C GLU A 19 4.16 -2.73 22.88
N LYS A 20 3.03 -2.26 22.31
CA LYS A 20 2.89 -2.04 20.85
C LYS A 20 3.88 -0.98 20.32
N MET A 21 4.14 0.08 21.09
CA MET A 21 5.12 1.11 20.71
C MET A 21 6.57 0.63 20.72
N GLN A 22 6.96 -0.19 21.70
CA GLN A 22 8.31 -0.73 21.76
C GLN A 22 8.59 -1.65 20.57
N LYS A 23 7.60 -2.45 20.15
CA LYS A 23 7.72 -3.36 18.99
C LYS A 23 7.93 -2.62 17.67
N ILE A 24 7.12 -1.60 17.39
CA ILE A 24 7.27 -0.76 16.17
C ILE A 24 8.63 -0.05 16.17
N GLY A 25 9.05 0.52 17.30
CA GLY A 25 10.34 1.20 17.43
C GLY A 25 11.56 0.26 17.33
N SER A 26 11.45 -0.99 17.80
CA SER A 26 12.54 -1.97 17.72
C SER A 26 12.78 -2.50 16.30
N ASN A 27 11.74 -2.63 15.48
CA ASN A 27 11.85 -3.11 14.11
C ASN A 27 12.55 -2.09 13.19
N ILE A 28 12.30 -0.78 13.39
CA ILE A 28 13.00 0.30 12.69
C ILE A 28 14.52 0.26 12.93
N LYS A 29 14.97 -0.14 14.13
CA LYS A 29 16.41 -0.28 14.45
C LYS A 29 17.07 -1.51 13.81
N LYS A 30 16.33 -2.60 13.59
CA LYS A 30 16.84 -3.80 12.88
C LYS A 30 17.11 -3.51 11.40
N ILE A 31 16.22 -2.74 10.77
CA ILE A 31 16.34 -2.37 9.35
C ILE A 31 17.61 -1.55 9.07
N LYS A 32 17.98 -0.60 9.95
CA LYS A 32 19.21 0.20 9.78
C LYS A 32 20.52 -0.63 9.84
N LYS A 33 20.52 -1.82 10.45
CA LYS A 33 21.70 -2.68 10.52
C LYS A 33 21.85 -3.62 9.30
N GLY A 34 20.81 -3.78 8.48
CA GLY A 34 20.82 -4.67 7.31
C GLY A 34 21.10 -3.98 5.97
N TYR A 35 21.06 -2.64 5.91
CA TYR A 35 21.37 -1.87 4.69
C TYR A 35 22.88 -1.67 4.51
N SER A 36 23.60 -2.74 4.14
CA SER A 36 24.97 -2.63 3.62
C SER A 36 24.94 -2.44 2.10
N SER A 37 25.36 -1.25 1.66
CA SER A 37 26.01 -0.81 0.40
C SER A 37 25.74 -1.45 -0.99
N SER A 38 24.92 -2.48 -1.19
CA SER A 38 24.63 -3.04 -2.52
C SER A 38 23.15 -2.95 -2.85
N ASN A 39 22.71 -1.79 -3.33
CA ASN A 39 21.32 -1.54 -3.72
C ASN A 39 21.10 -2.00 -5.19
N PRO A 40 20.31 -3.06 -5.47
CA PRO A 40 20.16 -3.64 -6.81
C PRO A 40 19.49 -2.67 -7.80
N LEU A 41 18.69 -1.72 -7.30
CA LEU A 41 18.01 -0.70 -8.11
C LEU A 41 18.98 0.24 -8.84
N ARG A 42 20.24 0.35 -8.39
CA ARG A 42 21.26 1.18 -9.05
C ARG A 42 21.86 0.52 -10.29
N ASN A 43 21.84 -0.81 -10.37
CA ASN A 43 22.43 -1.56 -11.49
C ASN A 43 21.48 -1.73 -12.67
N CYS A 44 20.16 -1.72 -12.44
CA CYS A 44 19.17 -1.89 -13.51
C CYS A 44 19.04 -0.67 -14.43
N ILE A 45 19.49 0.51 -14.00
CA ILE A 45 19.36 1.77 -14.77
C ILE A 45 20.52 1.95 -15.77
N ASN A 46 21.67 1.28 -15.55
CA ASN A 46 22.92 1.63 -16.23
C ASN A 46 23.44 0.61 -17.26
N ASN A 47 22.77 -0.53 -17.48
CA ASN A 47 23.24 -1.51 -18.46
C ASN A 47 22.13 -2.01 -19.40
N THR A 48 22.22 -1.61 -20.65
CA THR A 48 21.53 -2.17 -21.82
C THR A 48 22.09 -3.55 -22.16
N GLN A 49 21.88 -4.53 -21.28
CA GLN A 49 22.02 -5.93 -21.62
C GLN A 49 20.81 -6.70 -21.11
N HIS A 50 20.24 -7.51 -22.01
CA HIS A 50 19.09 -8.39 -21.81
C HIS A 50 19.13 -9.09 -20.43
N CYS A 51 18.36 -8.61 -19.46
CA CYS A 51 18.02 -9.42 -18.29
C CYS A 51 16.98 -10.47 -18.72
N SER A 52 17.45 -11.70 -18.97
CA SER A 52 16.60 -12.87 -19.16
C SER A 52 16.00 -13.32 -17.83
N TYR A 53 14.81 -13.91 -17.92
CA TYR A 53 14.04 -14.46 -16.80
C TYR A 53 14.80 -15.53 -15.98
N SER A 54 15.87 -16.09 -16.54
CA SER A 54 16.75 -17.08 -15.92
C SER A 54 17.56 -16.56 -14.73
N ASP A 55 17.83 -15.26 -14.67
CA ASP A 55 18.77 -14.69 -13.69
C ASP A 55 18.10 -14.30 -12.36
N TYR A 56 16.78 -14.54 -12.25
CA TYR A 56 15.96 -14.26 -11.06
C TYR A 56 15.83 -15.47 -10.10
N GLN A 57 16.48 -16.60 -10.37
CA GLN A 57 16.41 -17.78 -9.50
C GLN A 57 17.63 -17.89 -8.58
N SER A 58 17.60 -17.24 -7.41
CA SER A 58 18.42 -17.67 -6.25
C SER A 58 18.15 -16.96 -4.91
N HIS A 59 17.04 -16.24 -4.74
CA HIS A 59 16.66 -15.73 -3.41
C HIS A 59 15.16 -15.85 -3.19
N HIS A 60 14.75 -16.99 -2.61
CA HIS A 60 13.83 -17.08 -1.47
C HIS A 60 13.10 -18.42 -1.47
N SER A 61 13.53 -19.30 -0.58
CA SER A 61 12.63 -20.19 0.13
C SER A 61 11.63 -19.35 0.94
N PHE A 62 10.64 -18.74 0.29
CA PHE A 62 9.49 -18.17 0.98
C PHE A 62 8.68 -19.35 1.53
N SER A 63 8.67 -19.49 2.85
CA SER A 63 7.63 -20.22 3.56
C SER A 63 6.28 -19.77 3.00
N LYS A 64 5.42 -20.70 2.59
CA LYS A 64 4.01 -20.39 2.29
C LYS A 64 3.35 -20.00 3.62
N ASP A 65 3.43 -18.72 3.96
CA ASP A 65 2.79 -18.22 5.18
C ASP A 65 1.27 -18.32 5.00
N VAL A 66 0.65 -19.16 5.81
CA VAL A 66 -0.80 -19.35 5.83
C VAL A 66 -1.41 -18.18 6.60
N ILE A 67 -2.33 -17.46 5.96
CA ILE A 67 -3.10 -16.40 6.61
C ILE A 67 -4.29 -17.04 7.33
N PHE A 68 -4.28 -16.97 8.66
CA PHE A 68 -5.42 -17.34 9.47
C PHE A 68 -6.38 -16.15 9.60
N THR A 69 -7.68 -16.39 9.43
CA THR A 69 -8.71 -15.36 9.55
C THR A 69 -9.95 -15.92 10.24
N ASN A 70 -10.64 -15.05 10.98
CA ASN A 70 -11.95 -15.32 11.55
C ASN A 70 -13.09 -14.74 10.69
N GLU A 71 -12.75 -14.02 9.61
CA GLU A 71 -13.73 -13.47 8.68
C GLU A 71 -14.40 -14.60 7.88
N SER A 72 -15.69 -14.42 7.57
CA SER A 72 -16.47 -15.35 6.74
C SER A 72 -17.52 -14.60 5.90
N GLY A 73 -18.16 -15.29 4.98
CA GLY A 73 -19.22 -14.74 4.13
C GLY A 73 -18.73 -13.56 3.29
N ILE A 74 -19.47 -12.46 3.35
CA ILE A 74 -19.20 -11.27 2.54
C ILE A 74 -17.95 -10.51 2.98
N ASP A 75 -17.56 -10.63 4.25
CA ASP A 75 -16.40 -9.90 4.81
C ASP A 75 -15.10 -10.35 4.14
N VAL A 76 -14.94 -11.66 3.96
CA VAL A 76 -13.81 -12.25 3.22
C VAL A 76 -13.75 -11.76 1.78
N MET A 77 -14.90 -11.54 1.14
CA MET A 77 -14.97 -11.07 -0.24
C MET A 77 -14.66 -9.56 -0.35
N ASN A 78 -14.93 -8.79 0.70
CA ASN A 78 -14.66 -7.35 0.77
C ASN A 78 -13.22 -7.04 1.23
N ASN A 79 -12.55 -8.00 1.86
CA ASN A 79 -11.17 -7.90 2.28
C ASN A 79 -10.21 -8.24 1.12
N GLY A 80 -9.52 -7.22 0.59
CA GLY A 80 -8.61 -7.37 -0.54
C GLY A 80 -7.43 -8.31 -0.31
N LEU A 81 -6.99 -8.50 0.94
CA LEU A 81 -5.92 -9.43 1.29
C LEU A 81 -6.38 -10.90 1.27
N LEU A 82 -7.66 -11.15 1.58
CA LEU A 82 -8.23 -12.50 1.68
C LEU A 82 -8.96 -12.95 0.42
N ASN A 83 -9.52 -11.99 -0.33
CA ASN A 83 -10.38 -12.27 -1.46
C ASN A 83 -9.60 -12.90 -2.64
N LYS A 84 -10.05 -14.08 -3.06
CA LYS A 84 -9.50 -14.81 -4.23
C LYS A 84 -10.44 -14.74 -5.45
N GLY A 85 -11.57 -14.06 -5.36
CA GLY A 85 -12.60 -14.04 -6.39
C GLY A 85 -13.06 -15.45 -6.75
N THR A 86 -13.02 -15.82 -8.03
CA THR A 86 -13.42 -17.16 -8.49
C THR A 86 -12.40 -18.27 -8.19
N SER A 87 -11.24 -17.94 -7.63
CA SER A 87 -10.18 -18.91 -7.31
C SER A 87 -10.36 -19.62 -5.98
N PHE A 88 -11.38 -19.29 -5.19
CA PHE A 88 -11.73 -20.09 -4.01
C PHE A 88 -12.10 -21.52 -4.43
N SER A 89 -11.43 -22.50 -3.82
CA SER A 89 -11.75 -23.92 -3.97
C SER A 89 -13.12 -24.23 -3.37
N LYS A 90 -13.72 -25.37 -3.77
CA LYS A 90 -15.03 -25.79 -3.23
C LYS A 90 -15.02 -25.90 -1.71
N THR A 91 -13.95 -26.46 -1.13
CA THR A 91 -13.78 -26.60 0.32
C THR A 91 -13.65 -25.26 1.03
N GLU A 92 -12.89 -24.31 0.46
CA GLU A 92 -12.84 -22.94 1.01
C GLU A 92 -14.21 -22.27 0.96
N ARG A 93 -14.96 -22.46 -0.13
CA ARG A 93 -16.30 -21.87 -0.27
C ARG A 93 -17.28 -22.37 0.79
N ASP A 94 -17.25 -23.67 1.08
CA ASP A 94 -18.07 -24.27 2.12
C ASP A 94 -17.63 -23.78 3.51
N ARG A 95 -16.32 -23.79 3.80
CA ARG A 95 -15.77 -23.39 5.12
C ARG A 95 -15.92 -21.91 5.43
N LEU A 96 -15.79 -21.05 4.41
CA LEU A 96 -15.91 -19.60 4.54
C LEU A 96 -17.36 -19.13 4.36
N GLY A 97 -18.32 -20.02 4.11
CA GLY A 97 -19.74 -19.63 3.97
C GLY A 97 -20.05 -18.76 2.74
N ILE A 98 -19.28 -18.91 1.65
CA ILE A 98 -19.44 -18.12 0.41
C ILE A 98 -20.01 -18.92 -0.76
N ARG A 99 -20.33 -20.21 -0.54
CA ARG A 99 -20.97 -21.03 -1.57
C ARG A 99 -22.36 -20.46 -1.90
N GLY A 100 -22.61 -20.24 -3.19
CA GLY A 100 -23.82 -19.58 -3.68
C GLY A 100 -23.67 -18.06 -3.87
N LEU A 101 -22.65 -17.43 -3.28
CA LEU A 101 -22.37 -16.00 -3.46
C LEU A 101 -21.45 -15.71 -4.66
N ILE A 102 -20.76 -16.73 -5.16
CA ILE A 102 -19.89 -16.64 -6.35
C ILE A 102 -20.24 -17.75 -7.35
N PRO A 103 -19.99 -17.53 -8.66
CA PRO A 103 -20.27 -18.54 -9.70
C PRO A 103 -19.62 -19.90 -9.38
N PRO A 104 -20.26 -21.03 -9.71
CA PRO A 104 -19.80 -22.36 -9.31
C PRO A 104 -18.44 -22.74 -9.90
N THR A 105 -18.07 -22.16 -11.05
CA THR A 105 -16.79 -22.39 -11.71
C THR A 105 -15.62 -21.91 -10.83
N VAL A 106 -14.63 -22.77 -10.66
CA VAL A 106 -13.35 -22.42 -10.02
C VAL A 106 -12.36 -22.06 -11.13
N SER A 107 -11.75 -20.87 -11.06
CA SER A 107 -10.73 -20.43 -12.01
C SER A 107 -9.36 -20.43 -11.34
N ASN A 108 -8.31 -20.91 -12.01
CA ASN A 108 -6.95 -20.72 -11.51
C ASN A 108 -6.52 -19.24 -11.67
N ILE A 109 -5.44 -18.85 -10.99
CA ILE A 109 -4.95 -17.46 -11.01
C ILE A 109 -4.51 -17.04 -12.41
N ASP A 110 -4.00 -17.96 -13.24
CA ASP A 110 -3.58 -17.67 -14.62
C ASP A 110 -4.77 -17.36 -15.54
N THR A 111 -5.90 -18.05 -15.37
CA THR A 111 -7.15 -17.75 -16.09
C THR A 111 -7.70 -16.41 -15.66
N GLN A 112 -7.62 -16.07 -14.37
CA GLN A 112 -7.98 -14.74 -13.90
C GLN A 112 -7.08 -13.67 -14.51
N LEU A 113 -5.77 -13.92 -14.58
CA LEU A 113 -4.79 -13.04 -15.20
C LEU A 113 -5.07 -12.84 -16.70
N MET A 114 -5.40 -13.90 -17.44
CA MET A 114 -5.74 -13.83 -18.86
C MET A 114 -6.93 -12.90 -19.11
N ARG A 115 -8.05 -13.12 -18.42
CA ARG A 115 -9.25 -12.25 -18.52
C ARG A 115 -8.95 -10.81 -18.11
N LEU A 116 -8.09 -10.64 -17.10
CA LEU A 116 -7.67 -9.33 -16.63
C LEU A 116 -6.86 -8.59 -17.70
N LYS A 117 -5.92 -9.28 -18.36
CA LYS A 117 -5.12 -8.74 -19.46
C LYS A 117 -5.99 -8.33 -20.66
N GLU A 118 -6.95 -9.18 -21.05
CA GLU A 118 -7.90 -8.86 -22.12
C GLU A 118 -8.68 -7.58 -21.80
N ARG A 119 -9.17 -7.44 -20.56
CA ARG A 119 -9.85 -6.21 -20.14
C ARG A 119 -8.90 -5.02 -20.13
N PHE A 120 -7.70 -5.19 -19.59
CA PHE A 120 -6.70 -4.12 -19.50
C PHE A 120 -6.30 -3.57 -20.87
N SER A 121 -6.17 -4.44 -21.89
CA SER A 121 -5.82 -4.02 -23.25
C SER A 121 -6.91 -3.21 -23.95
N THR A 122 -8.16 -3.27 -23.49
CA THR A 122 -9.25 -2.42 -24.04
C THR A 122 -9.20 -0.98 -23.55
N ILE A 123 -8.45 -0.70 -22.49
CA ILE A 123 -8.39 0.63 -21.87
C ILE A 123 -7.37 1.48 -22.61
N GLN A 124 -7.79 2.66 -23.07
CA GLN A 124 -6.98 3.50 -23.94
C GLN A 124 -6.10 4.47 -23.17
N THR A 125 -6.61 5.07 -22.09
CA THR A 125 -5.88 6.13 -21.37
C THR A 125 -5.14 5.59 -20.15
N ASP A 126 -3.97 6.17 -19.86
CA ASP A 126 -3.17 5.74 -18.72
C ASP A 126 -3.85 6.02 -17.37
N ILE A 127 -4.64 7.09 -17.28
CA ILE A 127 -5.40 7.40 -16.06
C ILE A 127 -6.49 6.36 -15.78
N GLU A 128 -7.18 5.88 -16.81
CA GLU A 128 -8.16 4.79 -16.67
C GLU A 128 -7.46 3.46 -16.34
N LYS A 129 -6.28 3.20 -16.91
CA LYS A 129 -5.44 2.05 -16.55
C LYS A 129 -5.03 2.11 -15.08
N TYR A 130 -4.63 3.29 -14.58
CA TYR A 130 -4.33 3.51 -13.17
C TYR A 130 -5.55 3.24 -12.28
N GLN A 131 -6.73 3.75 -12.65
CA GLN A 131 -7.97 3.49 -11.93
C GLN A 131 -8.34 1.99 -11.94
N PHE A 132 -8.12 1.30 -13.06
CA PHE A 132 -8.33 -0.14 -13.16
C PHE A 132 -7.39 -0.92 -12.23
N CYS A 133 -6.11 -0.58 -12.22
CA CYS A 133 -5.13 -1.16 -11.31
C CYS A 133 -5.49 -0.91 -9.84
N THR A 134 -5.94 0.30 -9.50
CA THR A 134 -6.37 0.66 -8.14
C THR A 134 -7.59 -0.16 -7.70
N GLN A 135 -8.59 -0.31 -8.58
CA GLN A 135 -9.77 -1.15 -8.30
C GLN A 135 -9.41 -2.63 -8.12
N LEU A 136 -8.44 -3.13 -8.91
CA LEU A 136 -7.94 -4.48 -8.76
C LEU A 136 -7.25 -4.65 -7.40
N HIS A 137 -6.39 -3.70 -7.04
CA HIS A 137 -5.72 -3.67 -5.74
C HIS A 137 -6.76 -3.73 -4.60
N ASP A 138 -7.81 -2.91 -4.66
CA ASP A 138 -8.88 -2.86 -3.63
C ASP A 138 -9.67 -4.14 -3.46
N ARG A 139 -9.83 -4.89 -4.55
CA ARG A 139 -10.63 -6.10 -4.59
C ARG A 139 -9.83 -7.35 -4.27
N ASN A 140 -8.61 -7.49 -4.80
CA ASN A 140 -7.79 -8.69 -4.69
C ASN A 140 -6.31 -8.32 -4.84
N GLU A 141 -5.63 -8.17 -3.71
CA GLU A 141 -4.22 -7.77 -3.67
C GLU A 141 -3.30 -8.85 -4.24
N THR A 142 -3.64 -10.12 -4.03
CA THR A 142 -2.84 -11.23 -4.57
C THR A 142 -2.81 -11.20 -6.10
N LEU A 143 -3.98 -11.04 -6.75
CA LEU A 143 -4.07 -10.94 -8.21
C LEU A 143 -3.46 -9.64 -8.72
N PHE A 144 -3.58 -8.54 -7.97
CA PHE A 144 -2.92 -7.27 -8.30
C PHE A 144 -1.40 -7.41 -8.38
N TYR A 145 -0.76 -7.93 -7.33
CA TYR A 145 0.68 -8.13 -7.32
C TYR A 145 1.12 -9.20 -8.30
N TYR A 146 0.33 -10.28 -8.49
CA TYR A 146 0.59 -11.25 -9.54
C TYR A 146 0.59 -10.62 -10.93
N PHE A 147 -0.35 -9.71 -11.21
CA PHE A 147 -0.40 -8.97 -12.47
C PHE A 147 0.81 -8.04 -12.64
N ILE A 148 1.19 -7.29 -11.60
CA ILE A 148 2.33 -6.36 -11.66
C ILE A 148 3.64 -7.11 -11.86
N VAL A 149 3.92 -8.13 -11.05
CA VAL A 149 5.19 -8.86 -11.11
C VAL A 149 5.41 -9.48 -12.48
N ASN A 150 4.36 -10.05 -13.09
CA ASN A 150 4.45 -10.64 -14.42
C ASN A 150 4.56 -9.61 -15.57
N ASN A 151 4.29 -8.33 -15.33
CA ASN A 151 4.23 -7.29 -16.38
C ASN A 151 4.83 -5.95 -15.92
N ILE A 152 5.86 -6.00 -15.06
CA ILE A 152 6.33 -4.82 -14.32
C ILE A 152 6.84 -3.70 -15.22
N LYS A 153 7.44 -4.04 -16.37
CA LYS A 153 7.94 -3.06 -17.35
C LYS A 153 6.83 -2.18 -17.92
N GLU A 154 5.67 -2.76 -18.18
CA GLU A 154 4.50 -2.06 -18.72
C GLU A 154 3.71 -1.34 -17.61
N LEU A 155 3.57 -1.97 -16.45
CA LEU A 155 2.70 -1.48 -15.38
C LEU A 155 3.36 -0.48 -14.43
N ALA A 156 4.68 -0.52 -14.25
CA ALA A 156 5.39 0.45 -13.41
C ALA A 156 5.10 1.92 -13.78
N PRO A 157 5.12 2.34 -15.07
CA PRO A 157 4.77 3.72 -15.42
C PRO A 157 3.29 4.06 -15.22
N ILE A 158 2.41 3.05 -15.17
CA ILE A 158 0.98 3.23 -14.91
C ILE A 158 0.71 3.42 -13.42
N ILE A 159 1.25 2.55 -12.55
CA ILE A 159 1.00 2.60 -11.10
C ILE A 159 1.88 3.60 -10.35
N TYR A 160 2.90 4.14 -11.02
CA TYR A 160 3.82 5.13 -10.49
C TYR A 160 4.07 6.24 -11.53
N THR A 161 5.28 6.77 -11.64
CA THR A 161 5.58 7.90 -12.53
C THR A 161 5.61 7.48 -14.00
N PRO A 162 4.99 8.27 -14.91
CA PRO A 162 4.42 9.61 -14.71
C PRO A 162 2.94 9.65 -14.29
N THR A 163 2.18 8.58 -14.51
CA THR A 163 0.71 8.56 -14.40
C THR A 163 0.18 8.86 -13.00
N VAL A 164 0.89 8.42 -11.95
CA VAL A 164 0.54 8.72 -10.56
C VAL A 164 0.53 10.22 -10.28
N GLY A 165 1.34 11.02 -10.97
CA GLY A 165 1.30 12.48 -10.87
C GLY A 165 -0.05 13.03 -11.34
N LYS A 166 -0.51 12.58 -12.51
CA LYS A 166 -1.84 12.93 -13.05
C LYS A 166 -2.98 12.46 -12.15
N ALA A 167 -2.82 11.26 -11.56
CA ALA A 167 -3.76 10.74 -10.59
C ALA A 167 -3.79 11.59 -9.30
N CYS A 168 -2.64 12.08 -8.83
CA CYS A 168 -2.58 13.00 -7.70
C CYS A 168 -3.27 14.33 -8.02
N GLU A 169 -3.08 14.92 -9.21
CA GLU A 169 -3.80 16.16 -9.58
C GLU A 169 -5.32 16.02 -9.48
N ASN A 170 -5.85 14.82 -9.77
CA ASN A 170 -7.29 14.53 -9.77
C ASN A 170 -7.73 13.66 -8.58
N PHE A 171 -6.90 13.54 -7.53
CA PHE A 171 -7.09 12.53 -6.48
C PHE A 171 -8.44 12.63 -5.79
N SER A 172 -8.87 13.85 -5.45
CA SER A 172 -10.17 14.14 -4.83
C SER A 172 -11.36 13.61 -5.63
N HIS A 173 -11.27 13.59 -6.97
CA HIS A 173 -12.32 13.10 -7.85
C HIS A 173 -12.30 11.58 -8.05
N ILE A 174 -11.12 10.96 -7.92
CA ILE A 174 -10.93 9.51 -8.15
C ILE A 174 -10.85 8.70 -6.84
N PHE A 175 -10.85 9.36 -5.69
CA PHE A 175 -10.81 8.75 -4.37
C PHE A 175 -12.02 7.83 -4.15
N ARG A 176 -11.77 6.61 -3.68
CA ARG A 176 -12.81 5.59 -3.45
C ARG A 176 -12.64 4.84 -2.14
N LYS A 177 -11.49 4.18 -1.95
CA LYS A 177 -11.19 3.40 -0.75
C LYS A 177 -9.90 3.93 -0.11
N PRO A 178 -9.90 4.19 1.21
CA PRO A 178 -8.69 4.61 1.90
C PRO A 178 -7.71 3.45 1.99
N ARG A 179 -6.42 3.72 1.69
CA ARG A 179 -5.32 2.74 1.78
C ARG A 179 -4.19 3.13 2.72
N GLY A 180 -4.20 4.37 3.20
CA GLY A 180 -3.20 4.91 4.09
C GLY A 180 -3.81 5.60 5.29
N MET A 181 -2.93 6.11 6.14
CA MET A 181 -3.31 6.98 7.25
C MET A 181 -3.02 8.43 6.92
N PHE A 182 -3.95 9.30 7.31
CA PHE A 182 -3.82 10.75 7.16
C PHE A 182 -3.60 11.35 8.54
N PHE A 183 -2.59 12.21 8.68
CA PHE A 183 -2.37 13.00 9.88
C PHE A 183 -2.27 14.47 9.49
N SER A 184 -2.99 15.32 10.21
CA SER A 184 -2.96 16.77 10.07
C SER A 184 -2.12 17.41 11.17
N ALA A 185 -1.66 18.64 10.93
CA ALA A 185 -1.11 19.48 11.99
C ALA A 185 -2.09 19.67 13.17
N LEU A 186 -3.40 19.56 12.92
CA LEU A 186 -4.45 19.63 13.95
C LEU A 186 -4.43 18.42 14.90
N ASP A 187 -3.87 17.28 14.48
CA ASP A 187 -3.79 16.06 15.28
C ASP A 187 -2.61 16.07 16.26
N LYS A 188 -1.93 17.23 16.41
CA LYS A 188 -0.76 17.38 17.28
C LYS A 188 -1.14 17.05 18.72
N GLY A 189 -0.54 15.98 19.25
CA GLY A 189 -0.83 15.44 20.58
C GLY A 189 -1.63 14.12 20.53
N GLU A 190 -2.41 13.91 19.46
CA GLU A 190 -3.29 12.75 19.27
C GLU A 190 -2.81 11.77 18.20
N MET A 191 -1.84 12.12 17.34
CA MET A 191 -1.34 11.23 16.28
C MET A 191 -0.98 9.82 16.78
N LYS A 192 -0.43 9.71 18.00
CA LYS A 192 -0.09 8.43 18.62
C LYS A 192 -1.32 7.55 18.91
N SER A 193 -2.44 8.14 19.33
CA SER A 193 -3.68 7.40 19.59
C SER A 193 -4.32 6.95 18.26
N MET A 194 -4.24 7.78 17.22
CA MET A 194 -4.73 7.46 15.88
C MET A 194 -4.03 6.26 15.23
N VAL A 195 -2.72 6.06 15.46
CA VAL A 195 -1.98 4.88 14.93
C VAL A 195 -2.63 3.55 15.32
N TYR A 196 -3.35 3.48 16.44
CA TYR A 196 -4.06 2.25 16.84
C TYR A 196 -5.27 1.93 15.95
N ASN A 197 -5.73 2.86 15.11
CA ASN A 197 -6.80 2.61 14.15
C ASN A 197 -6.32 1.80 12.93
N TRP A 198 -5.00 1.68 12.72
CA TRP A 198 -4.49 0.83 11.65
C TRP A 198 -4.78 -0.65 11.96
N PRO A 199 -5.41 -1.41 11.03
CA PRO A 199 -5.90 -2.75 11.30
C PRO A 199 -4.78 -3.78 11.51
N VAL A 200 -3.56 -3.47 11.07
CA VAL A 200 -2.41 -4.39 11.16
C VAL A 200 -1.50 -3.98 12.31
N GLU A 201 -1.09 -4.94 13.14
CA GLU A 201 -0.21 -4.65 14.27
C GLU A 201 1.26 -4.52 13.88
N GLU A 202 1.70 -5.34 12.91
CA GLU A 202 3.08 -5.41 12.47
C GLU A 202 3.24 -4.74 11.11
N VAL A 203 3.98 -3.64 11.10
CA VAL A 203 4.31 -2.88 9.89
C VAL A 203 5.83 -2.87 9.75
N ASP A 204 6.32 -3.29 8.59
CA ASP A 204 7.76 -3.36 8.28
C ASP A 204 8.23 -2.12 7.52
N VAL A 205 7.38 -1.58 6.64
CA VAL A 205 7.74 -0.45 5.76
C VAL A 205 6.65 0.61 5.79
N ILE A 206 7.08 1.85 6.05
CA ILE A 206 6.23 3.04 6.02
C ILE A 206 6.78 3.96 4.94
N VAL A 207 5.90 4.45 4.06
CA VAL A 207 6.24 5.55 3.15
C VAL A 207 5.39 6.74 3.53
N VAL A 208 6.06 7.85 3.83
CA VAL A 208 5.44 9.09 4.29
C VAL A 208 5.69 10.17 3.24
N THR A 209 4.67 10.96 2.94
CA THR A 209 4.80 12.22 2.20
C THR A 209 4.00 13.31 2.90
N ASP A 210 4.40 14.57 2.73
CA ASP A 210 3.62 15.73 3.17
C ASP A 210 2.78 16.36 2.05
N GLY A 211 2.94 15.87 0.81
CA GLY A 211 2.24 16.39 -0.35
C GLY A 211 2.79 17.73 -0.88
N GLY A 212 3.74 18.36 -0.19
CA GLY A 212 4.21 19.71 -0.47
C GLY A 212 5.04 19.84 -1.75
N ARG A 213 5.61 18.71 -2.23
CA ARG A 213 6.34 18.66 -3.50
C ARG A 213 6.18 17.32 -4.19
N ILE A 214 5.10 17.16 -4.93
CA ILE A 214 4.85 15.98 -5.74
C ILE A 214 5.57 16.12 -7.09
N LEU A 215 6.74 15.50 -7.18
CA LEU A 215 7.55 15.45 -8.41
C LEU A 215 7.83 16.87 -8.95
N GLY A 216 7.41 17.17 -10.18
CA GLY A 216 7.45 18.50 -10.80
C GLY A 216 6.12 19.24 -10.79
N LEU A 217 5.09 18.72 -10.10
CA LEU A 217 3.73 19.28 -10.09
C LEU A 217 3.51 20.30 -8.96
N GLY A 218 4.47 20.43 -8.04
CA GLY A 218 4.38 21.35 -6.91
C GLY A 218 3.61 20.75 -5.73
N ASP A 219 2.95 21.62 -4.97
CA ASP A 219 2.19 21.24 -3.78
C ASP A 219 0.80 20.73 -4.18
N LEU A 220 0.50 19.47 -3.82
CA LEU A 220 -0.81 18.86 -3.99
C LEU A 220 -1.49 18.55 -2.65
N GLY A 221 -0.84 18.86 -1.52
CA GLY A 221 -1.34 18.63 -0.17
C GLY A 221 -1.93 17.22 0.02
N ALA A 222 -3.20 17.16 0.42
CA ALA A 222 -3.91 15.91 0.68
C ALA A 222 -4.05 14.99 -0.55
N ASN A 223 -3.94 15.54 -1.76
CA ASN A 223 -4.03 14.77 -2.99
C ASN A 223 -2.74 14.00 -3.32
N GLY A 224 -1.66 14.21 -2.57
CA GLY A 224 -0.39 13.50 -2.72
C GLY A 224 -0.37 12.05 -2.24
N ASP A 225 -1.49 11.50 -1.73
CA ASP A 225 -1.59 10.14 -1.17
C ASP A 225 -1.27 9.03 -2.20
N GLY A 226 -1.45 9.30 -3.49
CA GLY A 226 -1.07 8.37 -4.56
C GLY A 226 0.42 8.00 -4.56
N ILE A 227 1.29 8.90 -4.09
CA ILE A 227 2.74 8.69 -4.07
C ILE A 227 3.17 7.59 -3.09
N PRO A 228 2.82 7.63 -1.79
CA PRO A 228 3.21 6.56 -0.86
C PRO A 228 2.59 5.22 -1.25
N ILE A 229 1.34 5.19 -1.75
CA ILE A 229 0.69 3.97 -2.22
C ILE A 229 1.46 3.35 -3.40
N GLY A 230 1.78 4.15 -4.42
CA GLY A 230 2.52 3.68 -5.60
C GLY A 230 3.92 3.19 -5.24
N LYS A 231 4.64 3.92 -4.37
CA LYS A 231 5.99 3.54 -3.94
C LYS A 231 6.01 2.24 -3.13
N LEU A 232 5.04 2.04 -2.24
CA LEU A 232 4.88 0.78 -1.51
C LEU A 232 4.52 -0.37 -2.45
N SER A 233 3.67 -0.13 -3.45
CA SER A 233 3.32 -1.14 -4.45
C SER A 233 4.55 -1.63 -5.22
N LEU A 234 5.49 -0.72 -5.54
CA LEU A 234 6.78 -1.07 -6.14
C LEU A 234 7.69 -1.84 -5.17
N TYR A 235 7.70 -1.49 -3.88
CA TYR A 235 8.47 -2.23 -2.87
C TYR A 235 7.95 -3.65 -2.65
N VAL A 236 6.64 -3.86 -2.69
CA VAL A 236 6.06 -5.20 -2.64
C VAL A 236 6.41 -5.96 -3.92
N ALA A 237 6.14 -5.38 -5.09
CA ALA A 237 6.32 -6.08 -6.37
C ALA A 237 7.79 -6.38 -6.71
N ALA A 238 8.70 -5.44 -6.49
CA ALA A 238 10.11 -5.60 -6.84
C ALA A 238 10.98 -6.08 -5.67
N GLY A 239 10.59 -5.75 -4.43
CA GLY A 239 11.36 -6.06 -3.22
C GLY A 239 10.84 -7.25 -2.43
N GLY A 240 9.71 -7.86 -2.80
CA GLY A 240 9.15 -9.02 -2.11
C GLY A 240 8.68 -8.73 -0.68
N ILE A 241 8.40 -7.46 -0.37
CA ILE A 241 7.88 -7.05 0.95
C ILE A 241 6.44 -7.54 1.08
N ASN A 242 6.04 -8.00 2.27
CA ASN A 242 4.68 -8.47 2.52
C ASN A 242 3.67 -7.30 2.39
N PRO A 243 2.68 -7.36 1.48
CA PRO A 243 1.71 -6.28 1.29
C PRO A 243 0.81 -6.04 2.51
N GLY A 244 0.59 -7.04 3.36
CA GLY A 244 -0.14 -6.86 4.61
C GLY A 244 0.65 -6.07 5.66
N ARG A 245 1.95 -5.83 5.47
CA ARG A 245 2.86 -5.21 6.46
C ARG A 245 3.42 -3.86 5.99
N VAL A 246 2.76 -3.21 5.04
CA VAL A 246 3.11 -1.86 4.57
C VAL A 246 2.10 -0.83 5.05
N LEU A 247 2.55 0.41 5.24
CA LEU A 247 1.70 1.52 5.68
C LEU A 247 2.00 2.79 4.88
N PRO A 248 1.09 3.21 3.98
CA PRO A 248 1.13 4.53 3.37
C PRO A 248 0.70 5.60 4.37
N VAL A 249 1.42 6.72 4.45
CA VAL A 249 1.08 7.84 5.33
C VAL A 249 1.18 9.16 4.59
N LEU A 250 0.16 10.00 4.80
CA LEU A 250 0.15 11.39 4.36
C LEU A 250 0.12 12.33 5.57
N LEU A 251 1.09 13.24 5.63
CA LEU A 251 1.17 14.31 6.62
C LEU A 251 0.65 15.61 6.00
N VAL A 252 -0.63 15.91 6.22
CA VAL A 252 -1.22 17.16 5.73
C VAL A 252 -0.78 18.29 6.64
N CYS A 253 0.26 19.02 6.23
CA CYS A 253 0.55 20.31 6.81
C CYS A 253 -0.48 21.30 6.28
N LEU A 254 -1.54 21.53 7.04
CA LEU A 254 -2.45 22.65 6.78
C LEU A 254 -1.62 23.93 6.96
N MET A 255 -0.99 24.44 5.89
CA MET A 255 -0.72 25.86 5.78
C MET A 255 -2.07 26.54 5.64
N ILE A 256 -2.70 26.80 6.78
CA ILE A 256 -3.71 27.83 6.91
C ILE A 256 -3.00 29.16 6.61
N TYR A 257 -2.91 29.49 5.32
CA TYR A 257 -3.09 30.85 4.84
C TYR A 257 -4.60 31.08 4.74
N ILE A 258 -5.33 30.95 5.86
CA ILE A 258 -6.57 31.71 6.00
C ILE A 258 -6.08 33.09 6.42
N HIS A 259 -6.07 33.97 5.43
CA HIS A 259 -5.98 35.40 5.62
C HIS A 259 -6.96 35.79 6.75
N GLU A 260 -6.42 36.25 7.89
CA GLU A 260 -7.16 37.15 8.76
C GLU A 260 -7.56 38.36 7.90
N ASN A 261 -8.83 38.43 7.52
CA ASN A 261 -9.54 39.61 7.02
C ASN A 261 -11.04 39.30 6.97
N ILE A 262 -11.65 39.15 8.15
CA ILE A 262 -12.99 39.62 8.50
C ILE A 262 -12.91 40.15 9.94
#